data_AF-A0A1F7U3M9-F1
#
_entry.id   AF-A0A1F7U3M9-F1
#
_cell.length_a   1.000
_cell.length_b   1.000
_cell.length_c   1.000
_cell.angle_alpha   90.00
_cell.angle_beta   90.00
_cell.angle_gamma   90.00
#
_symmetry.space_group_name_H-M   'P 1'
#
loop_
_entity.id
_entity.type
_entity.pdbx_description
1 polymer ?
#
loop_
_entity_poly.entity_id
_entity_poly.type
_entity_poly.pdbx_seq_one_letter_code
_entity_poly.pdbx_strand_id
1 'polypeptide(L)'
;MVIRGTVVRGKGEGLRLGYPTANLEYRSDPHPEPGVFAARAFADGKVLRGAAVIGMWRLGSGLPSVEVHLFEPVGDLYGRELTVALYNKVRGLQSFPGREALIAQIAKDVERANQELEG
;
A
#
# COMPACT_ATOMS: atom_id res chain seq x y z
N MET A 1 12.98 -2.01 -0.62
CA MET A 1 12.66 -3.36 -0.10
C MET A 1 11.63 -4.01 -1.01
N VAL A 2 11.62 -5.34 -1.18
CA VAL A 2 10.63 -6.05 -2.03
C VAL A 2 9.77 -6.98 -1.17
N ILE A 3 8.45 -6.91 -1.35
CA ILE A 3 7.45 -7.72 -0.65
C ILE A 3 6.67 -8.51 -1.71
N ARG A 4 6.59 -9.82 -1.57
CA ARG A 4 5.82 -10.70 -2.46
C ARG A 4 4.68 -11.32 -1.69
N GLY A 5 3.46 -11.15 -2.17
CA GLY A 5 2.26 -11.63 -1.47
C GLY A 5 1.08 -11.87 -2.39
N THR A 6 0.09 -12.60 -1.89
CA THR A 6 -1.18 -12.81 -2.57
C THR A 6 -2.14 -11.69 -2.19
N VAL A 7 -2.86 -11.14 -3.15
CA VAL A 7 -3.89 -10.13 -2.91
C VAL A 7 -5.12 -10.79 -2.28
N VAL A 8 -5.46 -10.35 -1.07
CA VAL A 8 -6.58 -10.85 -0.28
C VAL A 8 -7.62 -9.76 -0.03
N ARG A 9 -8.82 -10.15 0.39
CA ARG A 9 -9.86 -9.19 0.79
C ARG A 9 -9.49 -8.55 2.12
N GLY A 10 -9.36 -7.22 2.11
CA GLY A 10 -9.25 -6.41 3.33
C GLY A 10 -10.62 -5.94 3.84
N LYS A 11 -10.61 -4.95 4.73
CA LYS A 11 -11.84 -4.32 5.28
C LYS A 11 -12.55 -3.36 4.30
N GLY A 12 -11.93 -3.08 3.14
CA GLY A 12 -12.49 -2.17 2.14
C GLY A 12 -12.60 -0.71 2.61
N GLU A 13 -11.82 -0.30 3.62
CA GLU A 13 -11.82 1.07 4.13
C GLU A 13 -11.29 2.04 3.06
N GLY A 14 -10.18 1.71 2.39
CA GLY A 14 -9.63 2.54 1.33
C GLY A 14 -10.63 2.84 0.20
N LEU A 15 -11.40 1.83 -0.22
CA LEU A 15 -12.46 2.00 -1.21
C LEU A 15 -13.53 3.01 -0.76
N ARG A 16 -13.95 2.97 0.51
CA ARG A 16 -14.91 3.94 1.08
C ARG A 16 -14.35 5.37 1.20
N LEU A 17 -13.03 5.52 1.16
CA LEU A 17 -12.33 6.80 1.21
C LEU A 17 -11.94 7.32 -0.18
N GLY A 18 -12.22 6.57 -1.25
CA GLY A 18 -11.84 6.93 -2.62
C GLY A 18 -10.45 6.45 -3.05
N TYR A 19 -9.75 5.69 -2.19
CA TYR A 19 -8.40 5.18 -2.41
C TYR A 19 -8.38 3.65 -2.25
N PRO A 20 -8.91 2.89 -3.23
CA PRO A 20 -8.96 1.43 -3.14
C PRO A 20 -7.55 0.84 -2.95
N THR A 21 -7.41 -0.12 -2.04
CA THR A 21 -6.13 -0.77 -1.72
C THR A 21 -6.17 -2.29 -1.97
N ALA A 22 -5.13 -2.79 -2.62
CA ALA A 22 -4.81 -4.22 -2.65
C ALA A 22 -4.14 -4.60 -1.32
N ASN A 23 -4.76 -5.50 -0.57
CA ASN A 23 -4.22 -5.98 0.71
C ASN A 23 -3.38 -7.23 0.43
N LEU A 24 -2.15 -7.30 0.95
CA LEU A 24 -1.27 -8.44 0.73
C LEU A 24 -1.21 -9.36 1.94
N GLU A 25 -1.42 -10.65 1.68
CA GLU A 25 -0.95 -11.72 2.54
C GLU A 25 0.41 -12.19 2.02
N TYR A 26 1.44 -12.01 2.84
CA TYR A 26 2.83 -12.23 2.45
C TYR A 26 3.58 -12.96 3.54
N ARG A 27 4.75 -13.47 3.19
CA ARG A 27 5.77 -13.93 4.13
C ARG A 27 7.08 -13.26 3.72
N SER A 28 7.53 -12.25 4.46
CA SER A 28 8.84 -11.64 4.21
C SER A 28 9.58 -11.41 5.51
N ASP A 29 10.87 -11.74 5.50
CA ASP A 29 11.85 -11.43 6.54
C ASP A 29 13.05 -10.74 5.82
N PRO A 30 13.51 -9.54 6.23
CA PRO A 30 12.99 -8.71 7.33
C PRO A 30 11.58 -8.17 7.09
N HIS A 31 10.92 -7.76 8.17
CA HIS A 31 9.64 -7.05 8.10
C HIS A 31 9.87 -5.56 7.79
N PRO A 32 9.02 -4.96 6.93
CA PRO A 32 9.14 -3.55 6.61
C PRO A 32 8.81 -2.67 7.83
N GLU A 33 9.48 -1.52 7.95
CA GLU A 33 9.14 -0.52 8.95
C GLU A 33 7.74 0.06 8.67
N PRO A 34 6.90 0.29 9.70
CA PRO A 34 5.60 0.95 9.52
C PRO A 34 5.71 2.35 8.90
N GLY A 35 4.79 2.67 8.00
CA GLY A 35 4.71 3.97 7.33
C GLY A 35 4.02 3.94 5.97
N VAL A 36 4.03 5.08 5.31
CA VAL A 36 3.58 5.24 3.92
C VAL A 36 4.79 5.39 3.03
N PHE A 37 4.80 4.69 1.90
CA PHE A 37 5.91 4.60 0.97
C PHE A 37 5.45 4.83 -0.46
N ALA A 38 6.30 5.45 -1.26
CA ALA A 38 6.23 5.32 -2.71
C ALA A 38 6.52 3.85 -3.08
N ALA A 39 5.74 3.29 -4.00
CA ALA A 39 5.87 1.88 -4.36
C ALA A 39 5.66 1.65 -5.85
N ARG A 40 6.36 0.64 -6.38
CA ARG A 40 6.00 0.02 -7.66
C ARG A 40 5.50 -1.39 -7.42
N ALA A 41 4.40 -1.74 -8.05
CA ALA A 41 3.82 -3.08 -8.00
C ALA A 41 4.00 -3.78 -9.35
N PHE A 42 4.34 -5.06 -9.29
CA PHE A 42 4.51 -5.92 -10.44
C PHE A 42 3.37 -6.95 -10.43
N ALA A 43 2.50 -6.86 -11.43
CA ALA A 43 1.37 -7.76 -11.65
C ALA A 43 1.32 -8.15 -13.12
N ASP A 44 1.26 -9.44 -13.43
CA ASP A 44 1.07 -9.95 -14.80
C ASP A 44 2.02 -9.33 -15.84
N GLY A 45 3.30 -9.17 -15.48
CA GLY A 45 4.32 -8.58 -16.34
C GLY A 45 4.24 -7.05 -16.51
N LYS A 46 3.31 -6.38 -15.83
CA LYS A 46 3.17 -4.93 -15.82
C LYS A 46 3.80 -4.34 -14.56
N VAL A 47 4.43 -3.18 -14.73
CA VAL A 47 4.90 -2.35 -13.63
C VAL A 47 3.90 -1.22 -13.45
N LEU A 48 3.38 -1.10 -12.23
CA LEU A 48 2.35 -0.14 -11.86
C LEU A 48 2.88 0.74 -10.73
N ARG A 49 2.52 2.01 -10.74
CA ARG A 49 2.91 2.94 -9.67
C ARG A 49 1.86 2.95 -8.59
N GLY A 50 2.28 3.25 -7.37
CA GLY A 50 1.38 3.28 -6.24
C GLY A 50 1.98 3.85 -4.97
N ALA A 51 1.13 3.91 -3.96
CA ALA A 51 1.51 4.18 -2.58
C ALA A 51 1.24 2.93 -1.73
N ALA A 52 2.22 2.51 -0.95
CA ALA A 52 2.10 1.39 -0.03
C ALA A 52 1.98 1.88 1.41
N VAL A 53 1.04 1.32 2.16
CA VAL A 53 0.92 1.50 3.60
C VAL A 53 1.36 0.23 4.29
N ILE A 54 2.39 0.36 5.11
CA ILE A 54 2.87 -0.66 6.03
C ILE A 54 2.29 -0.35 7.41
N GLY A 55 1.34 -1.16 7.84
CA GLY A 55 0.69 -0.99 9.13
C GLY A 55 1.49 -1.59 10.29
N MET A 56 0.88 -1.56 11.48
CA MET A 56 1.42 -2.25 12.65
C MET A 56 1.21 -3.77 12.54
N TRP A 57 1.90 -4.52 13.40
CA TRP A 57 1.73 -5.98 13.50
C TRP A 57 0.27 -6.36 13.72
N ARG A 58 -0.23 -7.26 12.88
CA ARG A 58 -1.57 -7.82 13.03
C ARG A 58 -1.56 -8.95 14.05
N LEU A 59 -2.44 -8.85 15.04
CA LEU A 59 -2.73 -9.94 15.96
C LEU A 59 -3.22 -11.16 15.14
N GLY A 60 -2.62 -12.32 15.36
CA GLY A 60 -2.92 -13.56 14.63
C GLY A 60 -1.87 -13.94 13.58
N SER A 61 -1.56 -13.05 12.63
CA SER A 61 -0.54 -13.36 11.61
C SER A 61 0.89 -13.09 12.09
N GLY A 62 1.08 -12.22 13.09
CA GLY A 62 2.42 -11.83 13.54
C GLY A 62 3.22 -11.02 12.52
N LEU A 63 2.54 -10.47 11.51
CA LEU A 63 3.14 -9.71 10.40
C LEU A 63 2.50 -8.32 10.30
N PRO A 64 3.25 -7.27 9.92
CA PRO A 64 2.65 -5.98 9.61
C PRO A 64 1.69 -6.09 8.42
N SER A 65 0.62 -5.29 8.38
CA SER A 65 -0.24 -5.24 7.20
C SER A 65 0.46 -4.52 6.04
N VAL A 66 0.21 -4.96 4.82
CA VAL A 66 0.69 -4.30 3.60
C VAL A 66 -0.51 -4.03 2.72
N GLU A 67 -0.74 -2.75 2.44
CA GLU A 67 -1.82 -2.28 1.58
C GLU A 67 -1.22 -1.42 0.47
N VAL A 68 -1.64 -1.63 -0.78
CA VAL A 68 -1.12 -0.85 -1.92
C VAL A 68 -2.26 -0.20 -2.67
N HIS A 69 -2.22 1.11 -2.77
CA HIS A 69 -3.07 1.88 -3.68
C HIS A 69 -2.32 2.08 -4.99
N LEU A 70 -2.87 1.54 -6.10
CA LEU A 70 -2.30 1.66 -7.43
C LEU A 70 -2.90 2.87 -8.14
N PHE A 71 -2.05 3.65 -8.81
CA PHE A 71 -2.48 4.90 -9.47
C PHE A 71 -3.13 4.62 -10.82
N GLU A 72 -2.61 3.63 -11.55
CA GLU A 72 -3.21 3.19 -12.79
C GLU A 72 -4.36 2.19 -12.53
N PRO A 73 -5.46 2.25 -13.31
CA PRO A 73 -6.53 1.26 -13.22
C PRO A 73 -6.01 -0.15 -13.45
N VAL A 74 -6.39 -1.04 -12.56
CA VAL A 74 -6.11 -2.47 -12.66
C VAL A 74 -7.41 -3.26 -12.62
N GLY A 75 -7.44 -4.39 -13.32
CA GLY A 75 -8.54 -5.34 -13.20
C GLY A 75 -8.59 -5.99 -11.82
N ASP A 76 -9.39 -7.06 -11.70
CA ASP A 76 -9.46 -7.81 -10.44
C ASP A 76 -8.13 -8.53 -10.15
N LEU A 77 -7.48 -8.12 -9.06
CA LEU A 77 -6.23 -8.69 -8.56
C LEU A 77 -6.44 -9.75 -7.48
N TYR A 78 -7.66 -9.99 -6.99
CA TYR A 78 -7.88 -10.95 -5.90
C TYR A 78 -7.38 -12.36 -6.24
N GLY A 79 -6.68 -12.98 -5.30
CA GLY A 79 -6.06 -14.29 -5.47
C GLY A 79 -4.83 -14.30 -6.37
N ARG A 80 -4.47 -13.16 -6.98
CA ARG A 80 -3.23 -13.04 -7.76
C ARG A 80 -2.07 -12.70 -6.85
N GLU A 81 -0.88 -13.06 -7.31
CA GLU A 81 0.36 -12.66 -6.68
C GLU A 81 0.75 -11.25 -7.12
N LEU A 82 1.17 -10.43 -6.16
CA LEU A 82 1.70 -9.09 -6.37
C LEU A 82 3.10 -9.02 -5.76
N THR A 83 4.05 -8.50 -6.52
CA THR A 83 5.36 -8.13 -5.99
C THR A 83 5.42 -6.61 -5.85
N VAL A 84 5.77 -6.12 -4.68
CA VAL A 84 5.74 -4.69 -4.34
C VAL A 84 7.14 -4.26 -3.93
N ALA A 85 7.72 -3.36 -4.70
CA ALA A 85 8.98 -2.70 -4.38
C ALA A 85 8.69 -1.38 -3.65
N LEU A 86 9.05 -1.32 -2.38
CA LEU A 86 9.06 -0.08 -1.59
C LEU A 86 10.28 0.76 -1.94
N TYR A 87 10.02 2.02 -2.30
CA TYR A 87 11.00 3.07 -2.56
C TYR A 87 11.18 3.93 -1.31
N ASN A 88 11.01 5.24 -1.44
CA ASN A 88 11.20 6.19 -0.36
C ASN A 88 9.99 6.20 0.59
N LYS A 89 10.28 6.42 1.87
CA LYS A 89 9.26 6.62 2.90
C LYS A 89 8.71 8.03 2.76
N VAL A 90 7.43 8.13 2.42
CA VAL A 90 6.70 9.39 2.32
C VAL A 90 6.45 9.97 3.72
N ARG A 91 6.02 9.11 4.66
CA ARG A 91 5.85 9.49 6.08
C ARG A 91 5.72 8.29 7.01
N GLY A 92 5.82 8.54 8.31
CA GLY A 92 5.39 7.60 9.35
C GLY A 92 3.87 7.48 9.46
N LEU A 93 3.40 6.52 10.27
CA LEU A 93 1.99 6.40 10.65
C LEU A 93 1.60 7.55 11.59
N GLN A 94 0.38 8.07 11.45
CA GLN A 94 -0.15 9.14 12.28
C GLN A 94 -1.66 8.97 12.49
N SER A 95 -2.18 9.52 13.58
CA SER A 95 -3.61 9.57 13.86
C SER A 95 -4.22 10.85 13.29
N PHE A 96 -5.50 10.80 12.92
CA PHE A 96 -6.21 11.95 12.37
C PHE A 96 -7.45 12.27 13.20
N PRO A 97 -7.81 13.56 13.36
CA PRO A 97 -8.95 13.98 14.16
C PRO A 97 -10.31 13.63 13.53
N GLY A 98 -10.33 13.20 12.27
CA GLY A 98 -11.56 12.81 11.57
C GLY A 98 -11.30 12.33 10.14
N ARG A 99 -12.38 11.86 9.49
CA ARG A 99 -12.34 11.31 8.13
C ARG A 99 -11.83 12.33 7.09
N GLU A 100 -12.25 13.58 7.18
CA GLU A 100 -11.84 14.61 6.22
C GLU A 100 -10.33 14.89 6.29
N ALA A 101 -9.80 15.01 7.50
CA ALA A 101 -8.36 15.19 7.72
C ALA A 101 -7.54 14.00 7.21
N LEU A 102 -8.06 12.77 7.40
CA LEU A 102 -7.45 11.56 6.84
C LEU A 102 -7.44 11.60 5.31
N ILE A 103 -8.57 11.89 4.66
CA ILE A 103 -8.65 11.94 3.18
C ILE A 103 -7.71 13.02 2.62
N ALA A 104 -7.70 14.21 3.23
CA ALA A 104 -6.82 15.30 2.82
C ALA A 104 -5.34 14.91 2.93
N GLN A 105 -4.96 14.11 3.93
CA GLN A 105 -3.60 13.61 4.04
C GLN A 105 -3.31 12.49 3.03
N ILE A 106 -4.23 11.55 2.79
CA ILE A 106 -4.04 10.51 1.79
C ILE A 106 -3.79 11.12 0.41
N ALA A 107 -4.53 12.18 0.04
CA ALA A 107 -4.32 12.90 -1.21
C ALA A 107 -2.88 13.43 -1.34
N LYS A 108 -2.36 14.07 -0.28
CA LYS A 108 -0.98 14.57 -0.25
C LYS A 108 0.04 13.44 -0.32
N ASP A 109 -0.22 12.32 0.38
CA ASP A 109 0.67 11.16 0.38
C ASP A 109 0.76 10.53 -1.02
N VAL A 110 -0.38 10.40 -1.72
CA VAL A 110 -0.45 9.88 -3.09
C VAL A 110 0.28 10.79 -4.07
N GLU A 111 0.05 12.09 -4.00
CA GLU A 111 0.74 13.06 -4.84
C GLU A 111 2.26 13.00 -4.63
N ARG A 112 2.69 12.99 -3.36
CA ARG A 112 4.11 12.89 -3.01
C ARG A 112 4.73 11.57 -3.47
N ALA A 113 4.04 10.46 -3.26
CA ALA A 113 4.50 9.15 -3.73
C ALA A 113 4.65 9.11 -5.25
N ASN A 114 3.71 9.71 -6.00
CA ASN A 114 3.80 9.78 -7.44
C ASN A 114 5.00 10.61 -7.91
N GLN A 115 5.24 11.78 -7.32
CA GLN A 115 6.41 12.62 -7.63
C GLN A 115 7.73 11.88 -7.40
N GLU A 116 7.82 11.04 -6.36
CA GLU A 116 9.03 10.25 -6.07
C GLU A 116 9.27 9.12 -7.07
N LEU A 117 8.28 8.75 -7.89
CA LEU A 117 8.37 7.69 -8.89
C LEU A 117 8.55 8.21 -10.33
N GLU A 118 8.46 9.52 -10.52
CA GLU A 118 8.64 10.22 -11.81
C GLU A 118 10.12 10.56 -12.11
N GLY A 119 11.01 10.42 -11.13
CA GLY A 119 12.47 10.45 -11.30
C GLY A 119 13.07 9.08 -11.64
#